data_AF-A0A0S9CGD8-F1
#
_entry.id   AF-A0A0S9CGD8-F1
#
_cell.length_a   1.000
_cell.length_b   1.000
_cell.length_c   1.000
_cell.angle_alpha   90.00
_cell.angle_beta   90.00
_cell.angle_gamma   90.00
#
_symmetry.space_group_name_H-M   'P 1'
#
loop_
_entity.id
_entity.type
_entity.pdbx_description
1 polymer ?
#
loop_
_entity_poly.entity_id
_entity_poly.type
_entity_poly.pdbx_seq_one_letter_code
_entity_poly.pdbx_strand_id
1 'polypeptide(L)'
;MPIGHIDEIAERWLISLSGTEPGIAAADLYTGRSFKYAKEAAACLSADLGILSAGLGYVDGARAIPSYNLAVGPGPASIAQHVHDFDPRRWWDRIASGRYSSDPLAAIEHRPIILLALTKDYARMAGRLLDSLAARPDGVRVFGAGAASYVPGALVRCVMPYDQRMSPRGTRGDFAGRALLAHARLLTKRPSPLCLEQEREEVVIAMARGKAPDIAARTKTSDAAIAREIKPWLQVEPRISRTRLVRRLRDQCGIACSDARAARIAEALIA
;
A
#
# COMPACT_ATOMS: atom_id res chain seq x y z
N MET A 1 -18.02 -13.06 -5.63
CA MET A 1 -18.16 -13.96 -4.47
C MET A 1 -19.50 -13.65 -3.79
N PRO A 2 -20.26 -14.63 -3.26
CA PRO A 2 -21.47 -14.35 -2.48
C PRO A 2 -21.13 -13.63 -1.17
N ILE A 3 -22.14 -13.05 -0.52
CA ILE A 3 -22.02 -12.48 0.84
C ILE A 3 -22.26 -13.60 1.85
N GLY A 4 -21.46 -13.67 2.92
CA GLY A 4 -21.63 -14.69 3.96
C GLY A 4 -20.80 -14.45 5.21
N HIS A 5 -20.74 -15.44 6.10
CA HIS A 5 -19.90 -15.37 7.30
C HIS A 5 -18.41 -15.53 6.94
N ILE A 6 -17.53 -14.89 7.70
CA ILE A 6 -16.10 -14.79 7.37
C ILE A 6 -15.42 -16.15 7.15
N ASP A 7 -15.78 -17.14 7.95
CA ASP A 7 -15.19 -18.48 7.88
C ASP A 7 -15.58 -19.21 6.59
N GLU A 8 -16.86 -19.12 6.19
CA GLU A 8 -17.38 -19.74 4.98
C GLU A 8 -16.78 -19.09 3.72
N ILE A 9 -16.65 -17.76 3.75
CA ILE A 9 -16.09 -17.00 2.65
C ILE A 9 -14.60 -17.28 2.50
N ALA A 10 -13.86 -17.35 3.61
CA ALA A 10 -12.44 -17.70 3.58
C ALA A 10 -12.22 -19.14 3.07
N GLU A 11 -13.04 -20.11 3.52
CA GLU A 11 -12.96 -21.49 3.04
C GLU A 11 -13.22 -21.59 1.54
N ARG A 12 -14.30 -20.98 1.04
CA ARG A 12 -14.59 -20.93 -0.41
C ARG A 12 -13.46 -20.29 -1.20
N TRP A 13 -12.87 -19.22 -0.66
CA TRP A 13 -11.72 -18.56 -1.28
C TRP A 13 -10.51 -19.49 -1.38
N LEU A 14 -10.16 -20.19 -0.30
CA LEU A 14 -9.05 -21.15 -0.28
C LEU A 14 -9.28 -22.34 -1.21
N ILE A 15 -10.51 -22.86 -1.31
CA ILE A 15 -10.88 -23.91 -2.27
C ILE A 15 -10.68 -23.41 -3.69
N SER A 16 -11.18 -22.21 -4.02
CA SER A 16 -11.01 -21.60 -5.34
C SER A 16 -9.53 -21.44 -5.71
N LEU A 17 -8.70 -21.00 -4.76
CA LEU A 17 -7.26 -20.87 -4.95
C LEU A 17 -6.58 -22.22 -5.18
N SER A 18 -7.04 -23.27 -4.49
CA SER A 18 -6.47 -24.61 -4.60
C SER A 18 -6.71 -25.26 -5.96
N GLY A 19 -7.77 -24.87 -6.67
CA GLY A 19 -8.05 -25.29 -8.04
C GLY A 19 -7.36 -24.47 -9.12
N THR A 20 -6.58 -23.44 -8.77
CA THR A 20 -5.93 -22.54 -9.73
C THR A 20 -4.44 -22.84 -9.87
N GLU A 21 -3.94 -22.92 -11.10
CA GLU A 21 -2.51 -23.13 -11.34
C GLU A 21 -1.71 -21.85 -11.06
N PRO A 22 -0.55 -21.93 -10.37
CA PRO A 22 0.35 -20.80 -10.20
C PRO A 22 1.05 -20.50 -11.53
N GLY A 23 1.12 -19.23 -11.91
CA GLY A 23 1.64 -18.83 -13.23
C GLY A 23 2.78 -17.82 -13.21
N ILE A 24 2.96 -17.09 -12.11
CA ILE A 24 3.91 -15.97 -12.05
C ILE A 24 4.45 -15.79 -10.63
N ALA A 25 5.71 -15.35 -10.50
CA ALA A 25 6.28 -14.99 -9.22
C ALA A 25 5.48 -13.87 -8.55
N ALA A 26 5.32 -13.93 -7.23
CA ALA A 26 4.53 -12.96 -6.50
C ALA A 26 5.05 -11.53 -6.69
N ALA A 27 6.37 -11.35 -6.74
CA ALA A 27 7.00 -10.07 -7.02
C ALA A 27 6.65 -9.51 -8.41
N ASP A 28 6.23 -10.33 -9.37
CA ASP A 28 5.90 -9.90 -10.72
C ASP A 28 4.39 -9.74 -10.95
N LEU A 29 3.55 -10.41 -10.15
CA LEU A 29 2.10 -10.23 -10.18
C LEU A 29 1.68 -8.83 -9.71
N TYR A 30 2.25 -8.34 -8.61
CA TYR A 30 1.86 -7.04 -8.04
C TYR A 30 2.56 -5.89 -8.78
N THR A 31 1.81 -5.14 -9.58
CA THR A 31 2.37 -4.10 -10.48
C THR A 31 2.12 -2.66 -10.00
N GLY A 32 1.47 -2.49 -8.85
CA GLY A 32 1.15 -1.17 -8.30
C GLY A 32 2.39 -0.31 -8.02
N ARG A 33 2.27 1.02 -8.14
CA ARG A 33 3.40 1.96 -7.93
C ARG A 33 4.10 1.77 -6.59
N SER A 34 3.35 1.59 -5.50
CA SER A 34 3.96 1.33 -4.17
C SER A 34 4.79 0.04 -4.18
N PHE A 35 4.34 -0.98 -4.90
CA PHE A 35 5.02 -2.27 -4.99
C PHE A 35 6.29 -2.18 -5.84
N LYS A 36 6.28 -1.41 -6.93
CA LYS A 36 7.49 -1.12 -7.72
C LYS A 36 8.60 -0.52 -6.84
N TYR A 37 8.27 0.41 -5.96
CA TYR A 37 9.25 0.97 -5.01
C TYR A 37 9.76 -0.06 -4.00
N ALA A 38 8.91 -0.98 -3.53
CA ALA A 38 9.33 -2.05 -2.63
C ALA A 38 10.29 -3.04 -3.32
N LYS A 39 10.02 -3.44 -4.58
CA LYS A 39 10.95 -4.25 -5.39
C LYS A 39 12.29 -3.55 -5.58
N GLU A 40 12.26 -2.27 -5.91
CA GLU A 40 13.47 -1.49 -6.11
C GLU A 40 14.27 -1.38 -4.80
N ALA A 41 13.60 -1.17 -3.67
CA ALA A 41 14.26 -1.13 -2.36
C ALA A 41 14.92 -2.46 -2.00
N ALA A 42 14.23 -3.58 -2.23
CA ALA A 42 14.77 -4.92 -2.02
C ALA A 42 16.00 -5.16 -2.91
N ALA A 43 15.93 -4.78 -4.20
CA ALA A 43 17.05 -4.88 -5.11
C ALA A 43 18.24 -4.00 -4.69
N CYS A 44 18.01 -2.75 -4.27
CA CYS A 44 19.04 -1.84 -3.78
C CYS A 44 19.80 -2.39 -2.57
N LEU A 45 19.12 -3.14 -1.71
CA LEU A 45 19.68 -3.70 -0.48
C LEU A 45 20.14 -5.16 -0.63
N SER A 46 19.95 -5.76 -1.81
CA SER A 46 20.07 -7.22 -2.00
C SER A 46 19.30 -8.00 -0.92
N ALA A 47 18.12 -7.52 -0.56
CA ALA A 47 17.29 -8.05 0.51
C ALA A 47 16.15 -8.92 -0.04
N ASP A 48 15.66 -9.83 0.80
CA ASP A 48 14.47 -10.61 0.53
C ASP A 48 13.21 -9.73 0.48
N LEU A 49 12.26 -10.09 -0.37
CA LEU A 49 10.99 -9.39 -0.53
C LEU A 49 9.84 -10.27 -0.03
N GLY A 50 9.28 -9.93 1.13
CA GLY A 50 8.04 -10.50 1.65
C GLY A 50 6.82 -9.67 1.27
N ILE A 51 5.68 -10.32 1.03
CA ILE A 51 4.44 -9.67 0.58
C ILE A 51 3.29 -10.06 1.50
N LEU A 52 2.63 -9.04 2.07
CA LEU A 52 1.36 -9.24 2.77
C LEU A 52 0.22 -9.16 1.75
N SER A 53 -0.39 -10.31 1.46
CA SER A 53 -1.47 -10.45 0.50
C SER A 53 -2.82 -10.56 1.20
N ALA A 54 -3.80 -9.78 0.75
CA ALA A 54 -5.16 -9.90 1.23
C ALA A 54 -5.82 -11.23 0.82
N GLY A 55 -5.32 -11.92 -0.20
CA GLY A 55 -5.89 -13.19 -0.68
C GLY A 55 -5.05 -14.41 -0.34
N LEU A 56 -3.75 -14.25 -0.12
CA LEU A 56 -2.80 -15.37 -0.03
C LEU A 56 -2.04 -15.44 1.29
N GLY A 57 -2.30 -14.54 2.25
CA GLY A 57 -1.52 -14.46 3.48
C GLY A 57 -0.14 -13.85 3.24
N TYR A 58 0.89 -14.37 3.91
CA TYR A 58 2.26 -13.92 3.69
C TYR A 58 2.89 -14.72 2.55
N VAL A 59 3.44 -14.05 1.55
CA VAL A 59 4.01 -14.70 0.37
C VAL A 59 5.44 -14.22 0.14
N ASP A 60 6.34 -15.17 -0.09
CA ASP A 60 7.70 -14.88 -0.56
C ASP A 60 7.67 -14.33 -2.00
N GLY A 61 8.46 -13.30 -2.28
CA GLY A 61 8.48 -12.63 -3.58
C GLY A 61 8.79 -13.55 -4.77
N ALA A 62 9.60 -14.60 -4.57
CA ALA A 62 9.96 -15.55 -5.62
C ALA A 62 8.93 -16.68 -5.80
N ARG A 63 8.01 -16.87 -4.84
CA ARG A 63 6.99 -17.92 -4.92
C ARG A 63 6.04 -17.67 -6.10
N ALA A 64 5.83 -18.70 -6.93
CA ALA A 64 4.81 -18.68 -7.97
C ALA A 64 3.40 -18.74 -7.35
N ILE A 65 2.53 -17.82 -7.78
CA ILE A 65 1.16 -17.67 -7.27
C ILE A 65 0.15 -17.53 -8.40
N PRO A 66 -1.14 -17.80 -8.14
CA PRO A 66 -2.21 -17.59 -9.11
C PRO A 66 -2.53 -16.10 -9.22
N SER A 67 -3.07 -15.71 -10.38
CA SER A 67 -3.67 -14.38 -10.55
C SER A 67 -4.98 -14.31 -9.78
N TYR A 68 -5.22 -13.20 -9.08
CA TYR A 68 -6.44 -12.97 -8.34
C TYR A 68 -6.71 -11.47 -8.17
N ASN A 69 -7.94 -11.10 -7.82
CA ASN A 69 -8.32 -9.71 -7.55
C ASN A 69 -9.09 -9.60 -6.23
N LEU A 70 -8.35 -9.43 -5.13
CA LEU A 70 -8.91 -9.29 -3.78
C LEU A 70 -8.03 -8.34 -2.95
N ALA A 71 -8.67 -7.41 -2.25
CA ALA A 71 -8.04 -6.43 -1.38
C ALA A 71 -8.75 -6.37 -0.02
N VAL A 72 -8.04 -5.96 1.03
CA VAL A 72 -8.62 -5.71 2.36
C VAL A 72 -9.08 -4.25 2.56
N GLY A 73 -8.50 -3.33 1.79
CA GLY A 73 -8.88 -1.92 1.80
C GLY A 73 -10.11 -1.64 0.93
N PRO A 74 -10.71 -0.44 1.06
CA PRO A 74 -11.94 -0.08 0.35
C PRO A 74 -11.75 -0.08 -1.17
N GLY A 75 -12.75 -0.60 -1.89
CA GLY A 75 -12.79 -0.61 -3.35
C GLY A 75 -13.60 -1.79 -3.90
N PRO A 76 -13.74 -1.89 -5.23
CA PRO A 76 -14.53 -2.96 -5.87
C PRO A 76 -14.00 -4.38 -5.62
N ALA A 77 -12.70 -4.51 -5.30
CA ALA A 77 -12.07 -5.79 -4.95
C ALA A 77 -12.05 -6.07 -3.43
N SER A 78 -12.73 -5.24 -2.64
CA SER A 78 -12.68 -5.33 -1.18
C SER A 78 -13.42 -6.56 -0.65
N ILE A 79 -12.72 -7.44 0.05
CA ILE A 79 -13.33 -8.61 0.70
C ILE A 79 -14.42 -8.25 1.71
N ALA A 80 -14.30 -7.07 2.34
CA ALA A 80 -15.31 -6.57 3.28
C ALA A 80 -16.72 -6.44 2.67
N GLN A 81 -16.85 -6.39 1.34
CA GLN A 81 -18.15 -6.36 0.65
C GLN A 81 -18.85 -7.72 0.60
N HIS A 82 -18.12 -8.79 0.90
CA HIS A 82 -18.60 -10.18 0.81
C HIS A 82 -18.70 -10.86 2.18
N VAL A 83 -18.41 -10.15 3.27
CA VAL A 83 -18.34 -10.73 4.62
C VAL A 83 -19.19 -9.90 5.58
N HIS A 84 -20.08 -10.56 6.32
CA HIS A 84 -20.80 -9.94 7.44
C HIS A 84 -19.83 -9.63 8.58
N ASP A 85 -19.93 -8.43 9.18
CA ASP A 85 -19.11 -7.98 10.30
C ASP A 85 -17.60 -8.23 10.09
N PHE A 86 -17.09 -7.75 8.95
CA PHE A 86 -15.74 -8.03 8.51
C PHE A 86 -14.67 -7.62 9.54
N ASP A 87 -13.94 -8.62 10.04
CA ASP A 87 -12.73 -8.45 10.85
C ASP A 87 -11.47 -8.78 10.01
N PRO A 88 -10.62 -7.78 9.72
CA PRO A 88 -9.37 -7.99 8.97
C PRO A 88 -8.40 -8.97 9.63
N ARG A 89 -8.35 -9.03 10.97
CA ARG A 89 -7.45 -9.94 11.69
C ARG A 89 -7.94 -11.36 11.48
N ARG A 90 -9.20 -11.65 11.83
CA ARG A 90 -9.78 -12.99 11.61
C ARG A 90 -9.68 -13.43 10.15
N TRP A 91 -9.84 -12.52 9.19
CA TRP A 91 -9.63 -12.83 7.77
C TRP A 91 -8.21 -13.33 7.48
N TRP A 92 -7.19 -12.59 7.97
CA TRP A 92 -5.78 -12.97 7.84
C TRP A 92 -5.51 -14.38 8.38
N ASP A 93 -6.09 -14.70 9.53
CA ASP A 93 -5.92 -15.98 10.22
C ASP A 93 -6.33 -17.16 9.37
N ARG A 94 -7.45 -16.99 8.65
CA ARG A 94 -8.02 -18.02 7.79
C ARG A 94 -7.22 -18.14 6.50
N ILE A 95 -6.87 -17.02 5.85
CA ILE A 95 -6.11 -17.10 4.58
C ILE A 95 -4.65 -17.53 4.77
N ALA A 96 -4.06 -17.31 5.95
CA ALA A 96 -2.69 -17.67 6.26
C ALA A 96 -2.46 -19.21 6.31
N SER A 97 -3.53 -20.01 6.40
CA SER A 97 -3.44 -21.47 6.27
C SER A 97 -3.53 -21.95 4.80
N GLY A 98 -3.65 -21.03 3.84
CA GLY A 98 -3.73 -21.36 2.43
C GLY A 98 -2.40 -21.86 1.85
N ARG A 99 -2.48 -22.71 0.82
CA ARG A 99 -1.32 -23.39 0.21
C ARG A 99 -0.18 -22.47 -0.27
N TYR A 100 -0.48 -21.20 -0.56
CA TYR A 100 0.50 -20.23 -1.05
C TYR A 100 1.10 -19.36 0.06
N SER A 101 0.51 -19.39 1.26
CA SER A 101 1.03 -18.65 2.40
C SER A 101 2.26 -19.37 2.96
N SER A 102 3.28 -18.60 3.34
CA SER A 102 4.38 -19.04 4.20
C SER A 102 4.16 -18.51 5.61
N ASP A 103 4.87 -19.08 6.58
CA ASP A 103 4.96 -18.49 7.92
C ASP A 103 5.82 -17.21 7.86
N PRO A 104 5.25 -16.02 8.14
CA PRO A 104 6.03 -14.78 8.16
C PRO A 104 7.06 -14.76 9.29
N LEU A 105 6.82 -15.44 10.42
CA LEU A 105 7.76 -15.41 11.56
C LEU A 105 9.01 -16.23 11.26
N ALA A 106 8.86 -17.43 10.70
CA ALA A 106 9.99 -18.21 10.20
C ALA A 106 10.80 -17.44 9.13
N ALA A 107 10.12 -16.71 8.24
CA ALA A 107 10.79 -15.96 7.17
C ALA A 107 11.68 -14.80 7.69
N ILE A 108 11.36 -14.24 8.86
CA ILE A 108 12.05 -13.06 9.41
C ILE A 108 12.94 -13.38 10.63
N GLU A 109 12.89 -14.60 11.16
CA GLU A 109 13.56 -15.01 12.39
C GLU A 109 15.04 -14.62 12.42
N HIS A 110 15.78 -14.99 11.38
CA HIS A 110 17.22 -14.74 11.25
C HIS A 110 17.56 -13.39 10.61
N ARG A 111 16.58 -12.52 10.38
CA ARG A 111 16.80 -11.22 9.75
C ARG A 111 17.07 -10.17 10.83
N PRO A 112 18.22 -9.48 10.79
CA PRO A 112 18.54 -8.47 11.81
C PRO A 112 17.67 -7.22 11.64
N ILE A 113 17.31 -6.90 10.39
CA ILE A 113 16.58 -5.70 9.99
C ILE A 113 15.34 -6.10 9.18
N ILE A 114 14.20 -5.54 9.54
CA ILE A 114 12.91 -5.75 8.89
C ILE A 114 12.33 -4.38 8.50
N LEU A 115 12.11 -4.18 7.21
CA LEU A 115 11.55 -2.95 6.65
C LEU A 115 10.08 -3.19 6.25
N LEU A 116 9.14 -2.53 6.92
CA LEU A 116 7.70 -2.73 6.73
C LEU A 116 7.05 -1.53 6.04
N ALA A 117 6.67 -1.68 4.77
CA ALA A 117 5.85 -0.69 4.07
C ALA A 117 4.37 -1.05 4.16
N LEU A 118 3.62 -0.37 5.03
CA LEU A 118 2.25 -0.74 5.39
C LEU A 118 1.26 0.42 5.22
N THR A 119 0.09 0.10 4.67
CA THR A 119 -1.11 0.93 4.83
C THR A 119 -1.86 0.54 6.11
N LYS A 120 -2.79 1.39 6.55
CA LYS A 120 -3.62 1.14 7.75
C LYS A 120 -4.38 -0.20 7.68
N ASP A 121 -4.98 -0.51 6.53
CA ASP A 121 -5.81 -1.71 6.39
C ASP A 121 -4.96 -2.98 6.44
N TYR A 122 -3.78 -2.97 5.82
CA TYR A 122 -2.85 -4.10 5.87
C TYR A 122 -2.18 -4.25 7.25
N ALA A 123 -1.94 -3.15 7.96
CA ALA A 123 -1.43 -3.21 9.34
C ALA A 123 -2.45 -3.84 10.30
N ARG A 124 -3.74 -3.51 10.14
CA ARG A 124 -4.83 -4.15 10.90
C ARG A 124 -4.94 -5.62 10.58
N MET A 125 -4.90 -5.98 9.30
CA MET A 125 -4.97 -7.37 8.84
C MET A 125 -3.80 -8.21 9.38
N ALA A 126 -2.56 -7.73 9.22
CA ALA A 126 -1.35 -8.41 9.70
C ALA A 126 -1.07 -8.21 11.20
N GLY A 127 -2.11 -8.00 12.00
CA GLY A 127 -1.99 -7.60 13.41
C GLY A 127 -1.10 -8.51 14.24
N ARG A 128 -1.26 -9.84 14.15
CA ARG A 128 -0.41 -10.79 14.90
C ARG A 128 1.06 -10.76 14.53
N LEU A 129 1.36 -10.50 13.25
CA LEU A 129 2.74 -10.33 12.81
C LEU A 129 3.34 -9.08 13.47
N LEU A 130 2.59 -7.97 13.51
CA LEU A 130 3.03 -6.76 14.20
C LEU A 130 3.18 -6.96 15.71
N ASP A 131 2.28 -7.72 16.33
CA ASP A 131 2.35 -8.06 17.76
C ASP A 131 3.61 -8.89 18.06
N SER A 132 4.02 -9.79 17.15
CA SER A 132 5.26 -10.57 17.29
C SER A 132 6.50 -9.71 17.08
N LEU A 133 6.48 -8.81 16.09
CA LEU A 133 7.55 -7.85 15.83
C LEU A 133 7.77 -6.86 16.96
N ALA A 134 6.70 -6.55 17.71
CA ALA A 134 6.75 -5.72 18.90
C ALA A 134 7.65 -6.30 20.01
N ALA A 135 7.98 -7.60 19.98
CA ALA A 135 8.94 -8.21 20.89
C ALA A 135 10.41 -7.93 20.55
N ARG A 136 10.70 -7.48 19.31
CA ARG A 136 12.06 -7.13 18.84
C ARG A 136 12.12 -5.80 18.05
N PRO A 137 11.61 -4.71 18.64
CA PRO A 137 11.37 -3.43 17.96
C PRO A 137 12.61 -2.78 17.35
N ASP A 138 13.80 -3.00 17.91
CA ASP A 138 15.03 -2.33 17.45
C ASP A 138 15.49 -2.83 16.06
N GLY A 139 15.02 -4.01 15.64
CA GLY A 139 15.22 -4.54 14.29
C GLY A 139 14.21 -4.01 13.26
N VAL A 140 13.18 -3.27 13.67
CA VAL A 140 12.01 -2.97 12.82
C VAL A 140 12.00 -1.51 12.40
N ARG A 141 11.75 -1.26 11.11
CA ARG A 141 11.48 0.07 10.56
C ARG A 141 10.14 0.06 9.85
N VAL A 142 9.24 0.96 10.23
CA VAL A 142 7.89 1.03 9.66
C VAL A 142 7.73 2.29 8.80
N PHE A 143 7.20 2.09 7.61
CA PHE A 143 6.92 3.12 6.62
C PHE A 143 5.42 3.11 6.31
N GLY A 144 4.73 4.20 6.64
CA GLY A 144 3.30 4.30 6.39
C GLY A 144 2.75 5.65 6.80
N ALA A 145 1.79 6.18 6.03
CA ALA A 145 1.24 7.49 6.28
C ALA A 145 0.39 7.45 7.56
N GLY A 146 0.85 8.10 8.63
CA GLY A 146 0.21 8.05 9.94
C GLY A 146 0.37 6.70 10.66
N ALA A 147 1.43 5.94 10.36
CA ALA A 147 1.65 4.60 10.91
C ALA A 147 1.58 4.52 12.44
N ALA A 148 2.05 5.54 13.14
CA ALA A 148 1.97 5.63 14.60
C ALA A 148 0.53 5.47 15.16
N SER A 149 -0.51 5.76 14.36
CA SER A 149 -1.91 5.63 14.78
C SER A 149 -2.51 4.23 14.64
N TYR A 150 -1.80 3.29 14.00
CA TYR A 150 -2.35 1.96 13.69
C TYR A 150 -1.38 0.79 13.90
N VAL A 151 -0.15 1.04 14.34
CA VAL A 151 0.78 -0.01 14.78
C VAL A 151 0.66 -0.22 16.29
N PRO A 152 1.06 -1.40 16.82
CA PRO A 152 1.19 -1.62 18.26
C PRO A 152 2.08 -0.57 18.93
N GLY A 153 1.78 -0.22 20.19
CA GLY A 153 2.47 0.84 20.93
C GLY A 153 3.99 0.70 20.95
N ALA A 154 4.50 -0.52 21.13
CA ALA A 154 5.93 -0.79 21.14
C ALA A 154 6.63 -0.49 19.79
N LEU A 155 5.89 -0.53 18.67
CA LEU A 155 6.39 -0.23 17.33
C LEU A 155 6.22 1.24 16.93
N VAL A 156 5.61 2.09 17.77
CA VAL A 156 5.45 3.53 17.47
C VAL A 156 6.82 4.20 17.24
N ARG A 157 7.83 3.85 18.05
CA ARG A 157 9.21 4.34 17.88
C ARG A 157 9.89 3.84 16.60
N CYS A 158 9.43 2.70 16.07
CA CYS A 158 9.93 2.11 14.83
C CYS A 158 9.40 2.82 13.58
N VAL A 159 8.43 3.73 13.72
CA VAL A 159 7.88 4.49 12.58
C VAL A 159 8.87 5.55 12.11
N MET A 160 9.42 5.36 10.92
CA MET A 160 10.45 6.24 10.38
C MET A 160 9.87 7.64 10.07
N PRO A 161 10.59 8.74 10.37
CA PRO A 161 10.07 10.10 10.34
C PRO A 161 10.01 10.70 8.91
N TYR A 162 9.50 9.92 7.96
CA TYR A 162 9.10 10.41 6.65
C TYR A 162 7.71 11.06 6.72
N ASP A 163 7.51 12.12 5.94
CA ASP A 163 6.26 12.86 5.94
C ASP A 163 5.82 13.27 4.52
N GLN A 164 4.78 14.11 4.44
CA GLN A 164 4.15 14.50 3.18
C GLN A 164 5.10 15.17 2.18
N ARG A 165 6.28 15.65 2.61
CA ARG A 165 7.32 16.15 1.69
C ARG A 165 7.79 15.07 0.70
N MET A 166 7.64 13.79 1.05
CA MET A 166 7.89 12.64 0.16
C MET A 166 6.78 12.38 -0.88
N SER A 167 5.60 12.98 -0.73
CA SER A 167 4.49 12.84 -1.69
C SER A 167 3.92 14.19 -2.15
N PRO A 168 4.72 15.07 -2.79
CA PRO A 168 4.26 16.39 -3.22
C PRO A 168 3.07 16.47 -4.16
N ARG A 169 2.95 15.47 -5.02
CA ARG A 169 2.03 15.48 -6.17
C ARG A 169 1.43 14.09 -6.41
N GLY A 170 1.59 13.17 -5.44
CA GLY A 170 1.22 11.76 -5.55
C GLY A 170 -0.07 11.41 -4.80
N THR A 171 -0.73 10.34 -5.23
CA THR A 171 -1.77 9.66 -4.45
C THR A 171 -1.16 9.11 -3.16
N ARG A 172 -1.77 9.40 -2.00
CA ARG A 172 -1.37 8.89 -0.68
C ARG A 172 -1.05 7.39 -0.63
N GLY A 173 -1.61 6.60 -1.55
CA GLY A 173 -1.45 5.15 -1.63
C GLY A 173 -0.04 4.64 -1.97
N ASP A 174 0.89 5.46 -2.47
CA ASP A 174 2.28 5.04 -2.72
C ASP A 174 3.31 5.58 -1.71
N PHE A 175 2.86 6.28 -0.67
CA PHE A 175 3.72 6.88 0.35
C PHE A 175 4.66 5.86 1.01
N ALA A 176 4.11 4.74 1.48
CA ALA A 176 4.87 3.71 2.20
C ALA A 176 6.02 3.17 1.34
N GLY A 177 5.76 2.85 0.06
CA GLY A 177 6.78 2.41 -0.89
C GLY A 177 7.84 3.47 -1.17
N ARG A 178 7.46 4.75 -1.34
CA ARG A 178 8.43 5.85 -1.55
C ARG A 178 9.36 6.04 -0.36
N ALA A 179 8.79 6.05 0.85
CA ALA A 179 9.53 6.20 2.09
C ALA A 179 10.50 5.03 2.29
N LEU A 180 10.04 3.79 2.04
CA LEU A 180 10.88 2.59 2.05
C LEU A 180 12.07 2.71 1.08
N LEU A 181 11.83 3.06 -0.19
CA LEU A 181 12.91 3.18 -1.18
C LEU A 181 13.89 4.30 -0.85
N ALA A 182 13.38 5.44 -0.36
CA ALA A 182 14.25 6.54 0.09
C ALA A 182 15.14 6.09 1.24
N HIS A 183 14.61 5.32 2.19
CA HIS A 183 15.37 4.77 3.29
C HIS A 183 16.40 3.75 2.83
N ALA A 184 16.02 2.81 1.97
CA ALA A 184 16.94 1.84 1.37
C ALA A 184 18.16 2.53 0.71
N ARG A 185 17.92 3.61 -0.04
CA ARG A 185 18.98 4.41 -0.68
C ARG A 185 19.84 5.21 0.30
N LEU A 186 19.36 5.47 1.52
CA LEU A 186 20.19 6.06 2.59
C LEU A 186 21.10 4.99 3.18
N LEU A 187 20.58 3.79 3.42
CA LEU A 187 21.35 2.67 3.96
C LEU A 187 22.50 2.24 3.02
N THR A 188 22.29 2.24 1.70
CA THR A 188 23.35 1.88 0.74
C THR A 188 24.52 2.87 0.69
N LYS A 189 24.36 4.08 1.21
CA LYS A 189 25.43 5.08 1.29
C LYS A 189 26.31 4.93 2.53
N ARG A 190 26.04 3.92 3.36
CA ARG A 190 26.67 3.74 4.67
C ARG A 190 27.61 2.54 4.66
N PRO A 191 28.79 2.65 5.29
CA PRO A 191 29.71 1.53 5.44
C PRO A 191 29.34 0.59 6.59
N SER A 192 28.52 1.03 7.56
CA SER A 192 28.13 0.24 8.73
C SER A 192 26.65 0.42 9.10
N PRO A 193 25.99 -0.60 9.69
CA PRO A 193 24.64 -0.47 10.23
C PRO A 193 24.59 0.56 11.37
N LEU A 194 23.47 1.27 11.46
CA LEU A 194 23.19 2.19 12.56
C LEU A 194 22.13 1.58 13.48
N CYS A 195 22.08 2.05 14.73
CA CYS A 195 20.92 1.75 15.57
C CYS A 195 19.69 2.52 15.07
N LEU A 196 18.51 2.07 15.49
CA LEU A 196 17.23 2.68 15.08
C LEU A 196 17.19 4.19 15.29
N GLU A 197 17.65 4.69 16.44
CA GLU A 197 17.61 6.13 16.75
C GLU A 197 18.53 6.96 15.83
N GLN A 198 19.73 6.45 15.54
CA GLN A 198 20.66 7.09 14.61
C GLN A 198 20.06 7.14 13.20
N GLU A 199 19.45 6.05 12.72
CA GLU A 199 18.77 6.03 11.42
C GLU A 199 17.61 7.04 11.37
N ARG A 200 16.84 7.16 12.45
CA ARG A 200 15.74 8.12 12.56
C ARG A 200 16.25 9.56 12.46
N GLU A 201 17.30 9.90 13.19
CA GLU A 201 17.92 11.23 13.17
C GLU A 201 18.39 11.60 11.76
N GLU A 202 19.00 10.66 11.05
CA GLU A 202 19.43 10.88 9.68
C GLU A 202 18.28 11.12 8.71
N VAL A 203 17.17 10.41 8.89
CA VAL A 203 15.95 10.69 8.12
C VAL A 203 15.47 12.10 8.40
N VAL A 204 15.47 12.56 9.65
CA VAL A 204 15.09 13.95 9.98
C VAL A 204 15.99 14.95 9.26
N ILE A 205 17.31 14.76 9.31
CA ILE A 205 18.29 15.62 8.63
C ILE A 205 18.08 15.60 7.10
N ALA A 206 17.89 14.42 6.51
CA ALA A 206 17.66 14.28 5.08
C ALA A 206 16.36 14.95 4.64
N MET A 207 15.30 14.82 5.44
CA MET A 207 14.00 15.43 5.17
C MET A 207 14.02 16.96 5.34
N ALA A 208 14.82 17.49 6.27
CA ALA A 208 14.99 18.93 6.48
C ALA A 208 15.57 19.66 5.25
N ARG A 209 16.38 18.97 4.44
CA ARG A 209 16.94 19.51 3.18
C ARG A 209 15.93 19.54 2.04
N GLY A 210 14.80 18.83 2.17
CA GLY A 210 13.74 18.78 1.16
C GLY A 210 12.71 19.88 1.34
N LYS A 211 12.43 20.64 0.27
CA LYS A 211 11.37 21.67 0.29
C LYS A 211 10.00 20.99 0.35
N ALA A 212 9.21 21.34 1.36
CA ALA A 212 7.83 20.91 1.40
C ALA A 212 7.06 21.50 0.21
N PRO A 213 6.28 20.68 -0.49
CA PRO A 213 5.41 21.17 -1.54
C PRO A 213 4.27 21.95 -0.92
N ASP A 214 3.96 23.10 -1.51
CA ASP A 214 2.77 23.85 -1.17
C ASP A 214 1.54 23.06 -1.64
N ILE A 215 0.92 22.32 -0.72
CA ILE A 215 -0.29 21.56 -1.00
C ILE A 215 -1.46 22.50 -0.77
N ALA A 216 -1.90 23.18 -1.82
CA ALA A 216 -3.17 23.90 -1.79
C ALA A 216 -4.27 22.96 -1.27
N ALA A 217 -5.05 23.40 -0.29
CA ALA A 217 -6.19 22.65 0.22
C ALA A 217 -7.17 22.40 -0.94
N ARG A 218 -7.45 21.12 -1.22
CA ARG A 218 -8.36 20.72 -2.29
C ARG A 218 -9.63 20.10 -1.71
N THR A 219 -10.78 20.54 -2.19
CA THR A 219 -12.07 20.09 -1.71
C THR A 219 -12.44 18.74 -2.34
N LYS A 220 -12.88 17.78 -1.52
CA LYS A 220 -13.54 16.57 -2.02
C LYS A 220 -14.97 16.94 -2.41
N THR A 221 -15.32 16.68 -3.66
CA THR A 221 -16.61 17.04 -4.25
C THR A 221 -17.29 15.82 -4.87
N SER A 222 -18.61 15.87 -5.05
CA SER A 222 -19.42 14.80 -5.66
C SER A 222 -19.16 14.65 -7.17
N ASP A 223 -19.52 13.49 -7.74
CA ASP A 223 -19.36 13.24 -9.19
C ASP A 223 -20.19 14.21 -10.03
N ALA A 224 -21.41 14.53 -9.59
CA ALA A 224 -22.29 15.47 -10.29
C ALA A 224 -21.68 16.88 -10.36
N ALA A 225 -21.01 17.31 -9.29
CA ALA A 225 -20.32 18.60 -9.29
C ALA A 225 -19.05 18.56 -10.15
N ILE A 226 -18.28 17.47 -10.16
CA ILE A 226 -17.17 17.29 -11.11
C ILE A 226 -17.67 17.29 -12.56
N ALA A 227 -18.80 16.63 -12.83
CA ALA A 227 -19.42 16.58 -14.15
C ALA A 227 -19.77 17.98 -14.68
N ARG A 228 -20.33 18.84 -13.81
CA ARG A 228 -20.62 20.25 -14.15
C ARG A 228 -19.35 21.03 -14.52
N GLU A 229 -18.24 20.81 -13.82
CA GLU A 229 -16.96 21.47 -14.11
C GLU A 229 -16.32 21.00 -15.41
N ILE A 230 -16.32 19.68 -15.68
CA ILE A 230 -15.63 19.13 -16.85
C ILE A 230 -16.43 19.24 -18.16
N LYS A 231 -17.77 19.30 -18.09
CA LYS A 231 -18.64 19.31 -19.28
C LYS A 231 -18.31 20.45 -20.26
N PRO A 232 -18.13 21.72 -19.84
CA PRO A 232 -17.74 22.78 -20.77
C PRO A 232 -16.37 22.53 -21.43
N TRP A 233 -15.41 21.95 -20.71
CA TRP A 233 -14.08 21.67 -21.26
C TRP A 233 -14.12 20.55 -22.29
N LEU A 234 -14.95 19.52 -22.08
CA LEU A 234 -15.12 18.43 -23.04
C LEU A 234 -15.85 18.88 -24.31
N GLN A 235 -16.74 19.88 -24.21
CA GLN A 235 -17.38 20.48 -25.38
C GLN A 235 -16.38 21.24 -26.27
N VAL A 236 -15.40 21.92 -25.67
CA VAL A 236 -14.36 22.67 -26.39
C VAL A 236 -13.21 21.76 -26.84
N GLU A 237 -12.83 20.77 -26.02
CA GLU A 237 -11.70 19.87 -26.27
C GLU A 237 -12.10 18.40 -25.98
N PRO A 238 -12.85 17.73 -26.88
CA PRO A 238 -13.39 16.38 -26.64
C PRO A 238 -12.33 15.30 -26.40
N ARG A 239 -11.08 15.53 -26.86
CA ARG A 239 -9.95 14.61 -26.73
C ARG A 239 -8.95 15.02 -25.65
N ILE A 240 -9.34 15.84 -24.68
CA ILE A 240 -8.46 16.23 -23.57
C ILE A 240 -7.94 14.99 -22.83
N SER A 241 -6.62 14.91 -22.62
CA SER A 241 -6.03 13.76 -21.94
C SER A 241 -6.45 13.71 -20.47
N ARG A 242 -6.61 12.48 -19.94
CA ARG A 242 -7.01 12.23 -18.54
C ARG A 242 -6.14 12.99 -17.53
N THR A 243 -4.83 12.98 -17.75
CA THR A 243 -3.86 13.69 -16.90
C THR A 243 -4.07 15.21 -16.95
N ARG A 244 -4.39 15.78 -18.11
CA ARG A 244 -4.63 17.22 -18.28
C ARG A 244 -5.96 17.64 -17.68
N LEU A 245 -7.00 16.81 -17.82
CA LEU A 245 -8.31 17.03 -17.22
C LEU A 245 -8.23 17.06 -15.69
N VAL A 246 -7.54 16.09 -15.09
CA VAL A 246 -7.31 16.06 -13.64
C VAL A 246 -6.45 17.22 -13.16
N ARG A 247 -5.44 17.64 -13.93
CA ARG A 247 -4.68 18.84 -13.61
C ARG A 247 -5.55 20.09 -13.61
N ARG A 248 -6.42 20.30 -14.61
CA ARG A 248 -7.36 21.43 -14.60
C ARG A 248 -8.27 21.42 -13.37
N LEU A 249 -8.89 20.28 -13.04
CA LEU A 249 -9.70 20.15 -11.83
C LEU A 249 -8.93 20.52 -10.56
N ARG A 250 -7.67 20.09 -10.45
CA ARG A 250 -6.82 20.29 -9.27
C ARG A 250 -6.22 21.70 -9.18
N ASP A 251 -5.83 22.26 -10.31
CA ASP A 251 -5.02 23.47 -10.40
C ASP A 251 -5.89 24.72 -10.62
N GLN A 252 -7.04 24.58 -11.31
CA GLN A 252 -7.95 25.70 -11.63
C GLN A 252 -9.19 25.73 -10.72
N CYS A 253 -9.76 24.55 -10.40
CA CYS A 253 -10.98 24.47 -9.59
C CYS A 253 -10.71 24.11 -8.11
N GLY A 254 -9.47 23.75 -7.75
CA GLY A 254 -9.14 23.31 -6.39
C GLY A 254 -9.83 22.00 -5.97
N ILE A 255 -10.22 21.15 -6.92
CA ILE A 255 -10.99 19.92 -6.65
C ILE A 255 -10.07 18.70 -6.58
N ALA A 256 -10.26 17.87 -5.53
CA ALA A 256 -9.57 16.59 -5.40
C ALA A 256 -10.26 15.51 -6.27
N CYS A 257 -9.63 15.18 -7.41
CA CYS A 257 -10.10 14.11 -8.31
C CYS A 257 -8.95 13.16 -8.71
N SER A 258 -9.23 11.86 -8.86
CA SER A 258 -8.28 10.85 -9.37
C SER A 258 -8.47 10.61 -10.87
N ASP A 259 -7.43 10.12 -11.55
CA ASP A 259 -7.46 9.89 -13.01
C ASP A 259 -8.58 8.93 -13.43
N ALA A 260 -8.76 7.82 -12.69
CA ALA A 260 -9.85 6.88 -12.94
C ALA A 260 -11.24 7.50 -12.73
N ARG A 261 -11.39 8.35 -11.70
CA ARG A 261 -12.67 9.02 -11.41
C ARG A 261 -13.01 10.05 -12.49
N ALA A 262 -12.05 10.87 -12.89
CA ALA A 262 -12.24 11.85 -13.96
C ALA A 262 -12.53 11.18 -15.30
N ALA A 263 -11.82 10.10 -15.62
CA ALA A 263 -12.04 9.32 -16.85
C ALA A 263 -13.48 8.78 -16.92
N ARG A 264 -13.94 8.10 -15.87
CA ARG A 264 -15.30 7.54 -15.83
C ARG A 264 -16.38 8.60 -16.02
N ILE A 265 -16.23 9.76 -15.37
CA ILE A 265 -17.22 10.86 -15.50
C ILE A 265 -17.15 11.47 -16.90
N ALA A 266 -15.96 11.65 -17.46
CA ALA A 266 -15.80 12.19 -18.81
C ALA A 266 -16.39 11.25 -19.88
N GLU A 267 -16.15 9.94 -19.78
CA GLU A 267 -16.71 8.92 -20.66
C GLU A 267 -18.25 8.92 -20.61
N ALA A 268 -18.83 9.03 -19.41
CA ALA A 268 -20.28 9.12 -19.21
C ALA A 268 -20.92 10.42 -19.73
N LEU A 269 -20.13 11.46 -20.04
CA LEU A 269 -20.62 12.72 -20.60
C LEU A 269 -20.49 12.80 -22.12
N ILE A 270 -19.70 11.91 -22.72
CA ILE A 270 -19.46 11.83 -24.17
C ILE A 270 -20.33 10.73 -24.81
N ALA A 271 -20.70 9.70 -24.04
CA ALA A 271 -21.69 8.69 -24.42
C ALA A 271 -23.11 9.27 -24.46
#